data_AF-A0AAV9D9E3-F1
#
_entry.id   AF-A0AAV9D9E3-F1
#
_cell.length_a   1.000
_cell.length_b   1.000
_cell.length_c   1.000
_cell.angle_alpha   90.00
_cell.angle_beta   90.00
_cell.angle_gamma   90.00
#
_symmetry.space_group_name_H-M   'P 1'
#
loop_
_entity.id
_entity.type
_entity.pdbx_description
1 polymer ?
#
loop_
_entity_poly.entity_id
_entity_poly.type
_entity_poly.pdbx_seq_one_letter_code
_entity_poly.pdbx_strand_id
1 'polypeptide(L)'
;MSPHDETSILANDATIKDMEGAAVAYVADLLSVPVIFIKAVTDIVDGEKPTSEEFLQNLVAVTAALDQAVSQVVDFITGKCLGQL
;
A
#
# COMPACT_ATOMS: atom_id res chain seq x y z
N MET A 1 11.09 13.96 2.73
CA MET A 1 11.69 12.63 2.97
C MET A 1 13.13 12.83 3.43
N SER A 2 13.68 12.00 4.31
CA SER A 2 15.11 12.12 4.64
C SER A 2 15.96 11.54 3.50
N PRO A 3 17.20 12.01 3.29
CA PRO A 3 18.09 11.42 2.27
C PRO A 3 18.38 9.92 2.50
N HIS A 4 18.27 9.46 3.76
CA HIS A 4 18.46 8.06 4.11
C HIS A 4 17.29 7.18 3.62
N ASP A 5 16.05 7.69 3.70
CA ASP A 5 14.87 6.97 3.22
C ASP A 5 14.97 6.76 1.70
N GLU A 6 15.34 7.80 0.95
CA GLU A 6 15.46 7.74 -0.52
C GLU A 6 16.49 6.70 -0.96
N THR A 7 17.68 6.74 -0.35
CA THR A 7 18.74 5.75 -0.63
C THR A 7 18.26 4.32 -0.35
N SER A 8 17.55 4.13 0.76
CA SER A 8 17.03 2.82 1.17
C SER A 8 15.91 2.34 0.25
N ILE A 9 15.00 3.23 -0.18
CA ILE A 9 13.91 2.93 -1.11
C ILE A 9 14.48 2.45 -2.45
N LEU A 10 15.46 3.18 -3.00
CA LEU A 10 16.13 2.82 -4.25
C LEU A 10 16.90 1.51 -4.13
N ALA A 11 17.61 1.29 -3.01
CA ALA A 11 18.35 0.05 -2.78
C ALA A 11 17.44 -1.19 -2.64
N ASN A 12 16.19 -1.01 -2.22
CA ASN A 12 15.19 -2.07 -2.10
C ASN A 12 14.32 -2.25 -3.35
N ASP A 13 14.56 -1.47 -4.42
CA ASP A 13 13.74 -1.47 -5.64
C ASP A 13 12.24 -1.29 -5.34
N ALA A 14 11.93 -0.45 -4.35
CA ALA A 14 10.56 -0.28 -3.87
C ALA A 14 9.73 0.59 -4.81
N THR A 15 8.63 0.05 -5.32
CA THR A 15 7.68 0.77 -6.19
C THR A 15 6.68 1.62 -5.41
N ILE A 16 6.36 1.24 -4.17
CA ILE A 16 5.36 1.88 -3.32
C ILE A 16 5.99 2.26 -1.99
N LYS A 17 5.65 3.45 -1.48
CA LYS A 17 6.04 3.92 -0.15
C LYS A 17 4.81 4.13 0.72
N ASP A 18 4.83 3.63 1.94
CA ASP A 18 3.82 3.92 2.97
C ASP A 18 4.48 4.14 4.35
N MET A 19 3.70 4.04 5.45
CA MET A 19 4.19 4.25 6.81
C MET A 19 3.87 3.09 7.77
N GLU A 20 3.21 2.01 7.32
CA GLU A 20 2.68 0.96 8.22
C GLU A 20 2.95 -0.47 7.74
N GLY A 21 3.06 -0.72 6.43
CA GLY A 21 2.95 -2.04 5.81
C GLY A 21 3.92 -3.07 6.37
N ALA A 22 5.20 -2.71 6.48
CA ALA A 22 6.23 -3.60 7.01
C ALA A 22 5.98 -3.97 8.50
N ALA A 23 5.46 -3.04 9.31
CA ALA A 23 5.15 -3.32 10.71
C ALA A 23 3.94 -4.25 10.85
N VAL A 24 2.93 -4.09 9.99
CA VAL A 24 1.78 -5.02 9.92
C VAL A 24 2.25 -6.42 9.50
N ALA A 25 3.12 -6.52 8.49
CA ALA A 25 3.70 -7.79 8.04
C ALA A 25 4.48 -8.48 9.17
N TYR A 26 5.27 -7.71 9.92
CA TYR A 26 6.04 -8.22 11.05
C TYR A 26 5.16 -8.87 12.13
N VAL A 27 4.07 -8.22 12.54
CA VAL A 27 3.16 -8.81 13.54
C VAL A 27 2.39 -10.01 12.98
N ALA A 28 1.99 -9.97 11.70
CA ALA A 28 1.34 -11.09 11.04
C ALA A 28 2.25 -12.34 10.99
N ASP A 29 3.54 -12.13 10.70
CA ASP A 29 4.57 -13.18 10.71
C ASP A 29 4.76 -13.79 12.12
N LEU A 30 4.88 -12.94 13.15
CA LEU A 30 4.97 -13.39 14.55
C LEU A 30 3.79 -14.27 14.98
N LEU A 31 2.60 -14.03 14.43
CA LEU A 31 1.38 -14.77 14.74
C LEU A 31 1.06 -15.88 13.73
N SER A 32 1.89 -16.05 12.70
CA SER A 32 1.67 -17.00 11.60
C SER A 32 0.30 -16.83 10.93
N VAL A 33 -0.13 -15.58 10.73
CA VAL A 33 -1.39 -15.21 10.08
C VAL A 33 -1.09 -14.71 8.66
N PRO A 34 -1.73 -15.26 7.60
CA PRO A 34 -1.58 -14.76 6.24
C PRO A 34 -2.00 -13.28 6.14
N VAL A 35 -1.23 -12.50 5.38
CA VAL A 35 -1.49 -11.07 5.17
C VAL A 35 -1.36 -10.70 3.69
N ILE A 36 -2.26 -9.84 3.22
CA ILE A 36 -2.25 -9.27 1.86
C ILE A 36 -2.28 -7.74 2.01
N PHE A 37 -1.54 -7.04 1.16
CA PHE A 37 -1.51 -5.57 1.14
C PHE A 37 -2.13 -5.05 -0.16
N ILE A 38 -3.04 -4.09 -0.03
CA ILE A 38 -3.58 -3.31 -1.13
C ILE A 38 -3.20 -1.86 -0.83
N LYS A 39 -2.41 -1.24 -1.71
CA LYS A 39 -1.93 0.12 -1.57
C LYS A 39 -2.41 0.95 -2.76
N ALA A 40 -3.09 2.06 -2.49
CA ALA A 40 -3.56 2.97 -3.51
C ALA A 40 -2.66 4.21 -3.54
N VAL A 41 -2.10 4.53 -4.71
CA VAL A 41 -1.13 5.61 -4.89
C VAL A 41 -1.85 6.94 -4.90
N THR A 42 -1.52 7.80 -3.93
CA THR A 42 -2.12 9.13 -3.76
C THR A 42 -1.21 10.24 -4.24
N ASP A 43 0.10 10.06 -4.16
CA ASP A 43 1.13 10.98 -4.63
C ASP A 43 2.29 10.24 -5.33
N ILE A 44 2.96 10.93 -6.24
CA ILE A 44 4.15 10.44 -6.95
C ILE A 44 5.39 11.03 -6.28
N VAL A 45 6.11 10.20 -5.54
CA VAL A 45 7.25 10.61 -4.69
C VAL A 45 8.37 11.29 -5.48
N ASP A 46 8.65 10.79 -6.68
CA ASP A 46 9.65 11.30 -7.63
C ASP A 46 9.02 12.23 -8.69
N GLY A 47 7.78 12.67 -8.46
CA GLY A 47 7.07 13.61 -9.32
C GLY A 47 7.43 15.07 -9.07
N GLU A 48 6.84 15.97 -9.86
CA GLU A 48 7.13 17.41 -9.80
C GLU A 48 6.37 18.15 -8.69
N LYS A 49 5.27 17.57 -8.17
CA LYS A 49 4.39 18.23 -7.20
C LYS A 49 4.83 17.97 -5.76
N PRO A 50 4.57 18.90 -4.82
CA PRO A 50 4.72 18.62 -3.41
C PRO A 50 3.83 17.44 -2.98
N THR A 51 4.42 16.41 -2.38
CA THR A 51 3.73 15.16 -2.04
C THR A 51 2.49 15.38 -1.17
N SER A 52 2.57 16.28 -0.18
CA SER A 52 1.43 16.59 0.70
C SER A 52 0.25 17.20 -0.04
N GLU A 53 0.51 18.02 -1.06
CA GLU A 53 -0.55 18.66 -1.84
C GLU A 53 -1.20 17.65 -2.80
N GLU A 54 -0.39 16.86 -3.50
CA GLU A 54 -0.89 15.82 -4.40
C GLU A 54 -1.68 14.75 -3.64
N PHE A 55 -1.19 14.33 -2.46
CA PHE A 55 -1.90 13.44 -1.55
C PHE A 55 -3.30 13.95 -1.23
N LEU A 56 -3.43 15.20 -0.76
CA LEU A 56 -4.72 15.78 -0.39
C LEU A 56 -5.63 16.00 -1.59
N GLN A 57 -5.07 16.42 -2.73
CA GLN A 57 -5.81 16.60 -3.97
C GLN A 57 -6.44 15.28 -4.46
N ASN A 58 -5.69 14.19 -4.37
CA ASN A 58 -6.09 12.89 -4.91
C ASN A 58 -6.85 12.02 -3.90
N LEU A 59 -6.80 12.36 -2.60
CA LEU A 59 -7.30 11.52 -1.51
C LEU A 59 -8.71 10.99 -1.76
N VAL A 60 -9.65 11.84 -2.15
CA VAL A 60 -11.05 11.43 -2.37
C VAL A 60 -11.18 10.45 -3.54
N ALA A 61 -10.53 10.73 -4.67
CA ALA A 61 -10.63 9.88 -5.85
C ALA A 61 -9.94 8.52 -5.64
N VAL A 62 -8.76 8.54 -5.02
CA VAL A 62 -7.95 7.34 -4.79
C VAL A 62 -8.55 6.47 -3.68
N THR A 63 -9.16 7.05 -2.65
CA THR A 63 -9.88 6.26 -1.63
C THR A 63 -11.15 5.63 -2.19
N ALA A 64 -11.87 6.28 -3.12
CA ALA A 64 -12.97 5.65 -3.83
C ALA A 64 -12.51 4.48 -4.72
N ALA A 65 -11.36 4.62 -5.38
CA ALA A 65 -10.75 3.52 -6.15
C ALA A 65 -10.31 2.36 -5.23
N LEU A 66 -9.75 2.68 -4.06
CA LEU A 66 -9.37 1.68 -3.05
C LEU A 66 -10.60 0.94 -2.51
N ASP A 67 -11.69 1.66 -2.20
CA ASP A 67 -12.96 1.08 -1.75
C ASP A 67 -13.51 0.06 -2.75
N GLN A 68 -13.54 0.43 -4.04
CA GLN A 68 -13.95 -0.47 -5.11
C GLN A 68 -13.04 -1.70 -5.21
N ALA A 69 -11.71 -1.51 -5.19
CA ALA A 69 -10.75 -2.61 -5.30
C ALA A 69 -10.83 -3.57 -4.11
N VAL A 70 -10.94 -3.04 -2.89
CA VAL A 70 -11.08 -3.85 -1.67
C VAL A 70 -12.39 -4.64 -1.69
N SER A 71 -13.49 -4.02 -2.12
CA SER A 71 -14.79 -4.71 -2.26
C SER A 71 -14.68 -5.90 -3.22
N GLN A 72 -14.03 -5.72 -4.37
CA GLN A 72 -13.79 -6.81 -5.33
C GLN A 72 -12.90 -7.92 -4.77
N VAL A 73 -11.88 -7.57 -3.98
CA VAL A 73 -11.01 -8.56 -3.32
C VAL A 73 -11.77 -9.36 -2.27
N VAL A 74 -12.62 -8.73 -1.47
CA VAL A 74 -13.47 -9.42 -0.48
C VAL A 74 -14.46 -10.35 -1.18
N ASP A 75 -15.13 -9.88 -2.23
CA ASP A 75 -16.03 -10.70 -3.04
C ASP A 75 -15.30 -11.90 -3.65
N PHE A 76 -14.07 -11.69 -4.13
CA PHE A 76 -13.24 -12.77 -4.65
C PHE A 76 -12.86 -13.78 -3.57
N ILE A 77 -12.43 -13.35 -2.39
CA ILE A 77 -11.98 -14.26 -1.32
C ILE A 77 -13.15 -15.05 -0.71
N THR A 78 -14.36 -14.50 -0.73
CA THR A 78 -15.54 -15.12 -0.12
C THR A 78 -15.78 -16.54 -0.66
N GLY A 79 -15.78 -17.52 0.26
CA GLY A 79 -15.97 -18.93 -0.07
C GLY A 79 -14.72 -19.67 -0.59
N LYS A 80 -13.56 -19.00 -0.67
CA LYS A 80 -12.27 -19.61 -1.03
C LYS A 80 -11.44 -19.97 0.21
N CYS A 81 -10.60 -21.00 0.09
CA CYS A 81 -9.50 -21.26 1.01
C CYS A 81 -8.19 -20.65 0.48
N LEU A 82 -7.17 -20.56 1.33
CA LEU A 82 -5.89 -19.94 0.96
C LEU A 82 -5.22 -20.57 -0.28
N GLY A 83 -5.36 -21.88 -0.47
CA GLY A 83 -4.80 -22.56 -1.64
C GLY A 83 -5.51 -22.26 -2.97
N GLN A 84 -6.60 -21.48 -2.92
CA GLN A 84 -7.37 -21.02 -4.08
C GLN A 84 -7.18 -19.53 -4.36
N LEU A 85 -6.32 -18.85 -3.58
CA LEU A 85 -5.91 -17.47 -3.77
C LEU A 85 -4.66 -17.39 -4.65
#